data_AF-A0A9N9QZY3-F1
#
_entry.id   AF-A0A9N9QZY3-F1
#
_cell.length_a   1.000
_cell.length_b   1.000
_cell.length_c   1.000
_cell.angle_alpha   90.00
_cell.angle_beta   90.00
_cell.angle_gamma   90.00
#
_symmetry.space_group_name_H-M   'P 1'
#
loop_
_entity.id
_entity.type
_entity.pdbx_description
1 polymer ?
#
loop_
_entity_poly.entity_id
_entity_poly.type
_entity_poly.pdbx_seq_one_letter_code
_entity_poly.pdbx_strand_id
1 'polypeptide(L)'
;MEKFTKWLSEPPKYTTFRINRLSPFNCDILKNFLSIQAAELNTSTLPNFYLLTSDCLVLERWPEEYTNVNATKTVIVDSLCAAAVLRGANVFAPGVMGFPVDCKLNDVVEIYGDLSGHCKRGLKVEYSGEKLFVGTGTVKMLRNDLYNKGIQPSGIAVKTIMPASRLPVINEQIYPDGIIVLQNLPSIVCGWVVDARPNEYILDMCAAPGNKTTHLAEMANDKAVIIALDKTSQKVEKIKENCIKQGVTCVRAYTFDSTKCSSNESIGRDFSPPYYPNSFDKVLLDAPCSGLGQRPMLKNKITPKMLESYKFVQRKLMSMAVEVLKVGGRLVYSTCTVTVDENEGMVQWALQKFPCLKLISAHPLHGGPGLAGCGLNDEQRFMVQRFSPEVDPLREAEPIYRDTIGFFIAAFTKI
;
A
#
# COMPACT_ATOMS: atom_id res chain seq x y z
N MET A 1 6.15 21.52 9.88
CA MET A 1 5.26 20.58 10.59
C MET A 1 3.81 20.69 10.12
N GLU A 2 3.14 21.84 10.22
CA GLU A 2 1.71 21.96 9.86
C GLU A 2 1.37 21.53 8.42
N LYS A 3 2.15 21.98 7.42
CA LYS A 3 2.01 21.54 6.01
C LYS A 3 2.14 20.02 5.84
N PHE A 4 3.03 19.39 6.60
CA PHE A 4 3.28 17.96 6.53
C PHE A 4 2.14 17.16 7.17
N THR A 5 1.64 17.60 8.33
CA THR A 5 0.46 16.99 8.97
C THR A 5 -0.77 17.08 8.09
N LYS A 6 -0.99 18.25 7.45
CA LYS A 6 -2.09 18.42 6.48
C LYS A 6 -1.96 17.47 5.30
N TRP A 7 -0.75 17.35 4.73
CA TRP A 7 -0.48 16.40 3.66
C TRP A 7 -0.77 14.96 4.09
N LEU A 8 -0.36 14.55 5.31
CA LEU A 8 -0.66 13.21 5.83
C LEU A 8 -2.16 12.96 6.00
N SER A 9 -2.94 13.95 6.44
CA SER A 9 -4.38 13.81 6.65
C SER A 9 -5.19 13.77 5.34
N GLU A 10 -4.64 14.29 4.25
CA GLU A 10 -5.31 14.33 2.95
C GLU A 10 -5.00 13.08 2.11
N PRO A 11 -5.99 12.52 1.40
CA PRO A 11 -5.74 11.42 0.47
C PRO A 11 -4.87 11.93 -0.70
N PRO A 12 -3.97 11.09 -1.25
CA PRO A 12 -3.31 11.37 -2.52
C PRO A 12 -4.32 11.71 -3.61
N LYS A 13 -4.01 12.65 -4.51
CA LYS A 13 -4.90 13.08 -5.59
C LYS A 13 -5.03 12.05 -6.72
N TYR A 14 -4.25 10.98 -6.68
CA TYR A 14 -4.21 9.95 -7.70
C TYR A 14 -4.50 8.58 -7.10
N THR A 15 -5.32 7.81 -7.80
CA THR A 15 -5.40 6.36 -7.59
C THR A 15 -4.44 5.70 -8.55
N THR A 16 -3.60 4.79 -8.03
CA THR A 16 -2.60 4.08 -8.83
C THR A 16 -2.85 2.59 -8.79
N PHE A 17 -2.81 1.98 -9.98
CA PHE A 17 -2.98 0.55 -10.19
C PHE A 17 -1.74 0.00 -10.88
N ARG A 18 -1.23 -1.11 -10.35
CA ARG A 18 -0.31 -1.96 -11.09
C ARG A 18 -1.11 -2.81 -12.07
N ILE A 19 -0.67 -2.85 -13.32
CA ILE A 19 -1.24 -3.71 -14.34
C ILE A 19 -0.45 -5.03 -14.34
N ASN A 20 -1.18 -6.14 -14.23
CA ASN A 20 -0.58 -7.46 -14.33
C ASN A 20 -0.17 -7.76 -15.78
N ARG A 21 1.15 -7.74 -16.02
CA ARG A 21 1.72 -7.95 -17.36
C ARG A 21 1.59 -9.38 -17.89
N LEU A 22 1.23 -10.34 -17.05
CA LEU A 22 0.97 -11.72 -17.46
C LEU A 22 -0.43 -11.89 -18.08
N SER A 23 -1.29 -10.87 -17.95
CA SER A 23 -2.65 -10.87 -18.46
C SER A 23 -2.87 -9.73 -19.47
N PRO A 24 -3.77 -9.90 -20.45
CA PRO A 24 -4.13 -8.81 -21.35
C PRO A 24 -4.86 -7.70 -20.58
N PHE A 25 -4.50 -6.44 -20.89
CA PHE A 25 -5.11 -5.26 -20.29
C PHE A 25 -5.69 -4.36 -21.39
N ASN A 26 -6.92 -3.88 -21.19
CA ASN A 26 -7.61 -3.00 -22.13
C ASN A 26 -8.20 -1.78 -21.42
N CYS A 27 -7.64 -0.59 -21.72
CA CYS A 27 -8.09 0.69 -21.20
C CYS A 27 -9.56 1.02 -21.52
N ASP A 28 -10.13 0.49 -22.61
CA ASP A 28 -11.53 0.77 -22.98
C ASP A 28 -12.52 0.25 -21.94
N ILE A 29 -12.16 -0.82 -21.22
CA ILE A 29 -12.98 -1.36 -20.13
C ILE A 29 -13.10 -0.32 -19.01
N LEU A 30 -11.97 0.28 -18.61
CA LEU A 30 -11.97 1.35 -17.61
C LEU A 30 -12.74 2.58 -18.12
N LYS A 31 -12.52 2.98 -19.38
CA LYS A 31 -13.21 4.13 -19.97
C LYS A 31 -14.74 3.96 -19.93
N ASN A 32 -15.22 2.79 -20.36
CA ASN A 32 -16.65 2.46 -20.33
C ASN A 32 -17.20 2.45 -18.91
N PHE A 33 -16.45 1.90 -17.95
CA PHE A 33 -16.84 1.92 -16.54
C PHE A 33 -16.94 3.34 -15.96
N LEU A 34 -15.98 4.20 -16.30
CA LEU A 34 -16.03 5.62 -15.92
C LEU A 34 -17.21 6.34 -16.57
N SER A 35 -17.56 6.03 -17.82
CA SER A 35 -18.76 6.56 -18.48
C SER A 35 -20.06 6.17 -17.77
N ILE A 36 -20.15 4.94 -17.26
CA ILE A 36 -21.31 4.51 -16.46
C ILE A 36 -21.40 5.30 -15.15
N GLN A 37 -20.28 5.45 -14.43
CA GLN A 37 -20.25 6.28 -13.22
C GLN A 37 -20.57 7.75 -13.51
N ALA A 38 -20.08 8.30 -14.63
CA ALA A 38 -20.37 9.67 -15.04
C ALA A 38 -21.88 9.87 -15.25
N ALA A 39 -22.57 8.91 -15.87
CA ALA A 39 -24.01 8.92 -16.02
C ALA A 39 -24.73 8.86 -14.65
N GLU A 40 -24.26 8.02 -13.70
CA GLU A 40 -24.80 7.98 -12.32
C GLU A 40 -24.62 9.33 -11.59
N LEU A 41 -23.56 10.07 -11.92
CA LEU A 41 -23.24 11.39 -11.35
C LEU A 41 -23.88 12.56 -12.11
N ASN A 42 -24.64 12.29 -13.18
CA ASN A 42 -25.21 13.30 -14.09
C ASN A 42 -24.15 14.25 -14.69
N THR A 43 -22.99 13.70 -15.08
CA THR A 43 -21.92 14.43 -15.76
C THR A 43 -21.52 13.74 -17.06
N SER A 44 -21.02 14.53 -18.02
CA SER A 44 -20.38 14.04 -19.24
C SER A 44 -18.85 14.08 -19.17
N THR A 45 -18.28 14.73 -18.15
CA THR A 45 -16.84 14.91 -18.01
C THR A 45 -16.22 13.74 -17.25
N LEU A 46 -15.31 13.01 -17.88
CA LEU A 46 -14.59 11.90 -17.27
C LEU A 46 -13.33 12.38 -16.54
N PRO A 47 -12.90 11.70 -15.47
CA PRO A 47 -11.57 11.92 -14.90
C PRO A 47 -10.50 11.49 -15.89
N ASN A 48 -9.37 12.19 -15.88
CA ASN A 48 -8.23 11.80 -16.69
C ASN A 48 -7.61 10.50 -16.16
N PHE A 49 -7.11 9.66 -17.06
CA PHE A 49 -6.32 8.49 -16.72
C PHE A 49 -5.29 8.20 -17.81
N TYR A 50 -4.13 7.69 -17.41
CA TYR A 50 -3.02 7.43 -18.32
C TYR A 50 -2.08 6.36 -17.77
N LEU A 51 -1.30 5.78 -18.66
CA LEU A 51 -0.20 4.88 -18.30
C LEU A 51 1.04 5.72 -18.00
N LEU A 52 1.48 5.72 -16.74
CA LEU A 52 2.74 6.33 -16.35
C LEU A 52 3.94 5.50 -16.86
N THR A 53 3.78 4.18 -16.80
CA THR A 53 4.63 3.17 -17.44
C THR A 53 3.73 2.08 -17.99
N SER A 54 4.28 1.11 -18.72
CA SER A 54 3.51 -0.01 -19.26
C SER A 54 2.78 -0.85 -18.19
N ASP A 55 3.20 -0.78 -16.93
CA ASP A 55 2.67 -1.54 -15.79
C ASP A 55 2.04 -0.66 -14.69
N CYS A 56 1.92 0.65 -14.90
CA CYS A 56 1.37 1.58 -13.91
C CYS A 56 0.30 2.49 -14.54
N LEU A 57 -0.96 2.21 -14.21
CA LEU A 57 -2.09 3.06 -14.54
C LEU A 57 -2.31 4.09 -13.44
N VAL A 58 -2.45 5.35 -13.85
CA VAL A 58 -2.81 6.48 -12.99
C VAL A 58 -4.22 6.93 -13.33
N LEU A 59 -5.04 7.10 -12.30
CA LEU A 59 -6.40 7.63 -12.40
C LEU A 59 -6.51 8.88 -11.52
N GLU A 60 -6.91 9.99 -12.13
CA GLU A 60 -7.11 11.25 -11.45
C GLU A 60 -8.50 11.36 -10.80
N ARG A 61 -8.70 12.41 -10.01
CA ARG A 61 -9.99 12.76 -9.43
C ARG A 61 -10.98 13.21 -10.51
N TRP A 62 -12.27 13.06 -10.21
CA TRP A 62 -13.31 13.76 -10.93
C TRP A 62 -13.04 15.27 -10.93
N PRO A 63 -13.18 15.97 -12.07
CA PRO A 63 -12.77 17.38 -12.19
C PRO A 63 -13.66 18.34 -11.41
N GLU A 64 -14.95 18.02 -11.25
CA GLU A 64 -15.94 18.84 -10.55
C GLU A 64 -16.37 18.22 -9.23
N GLU A 65 -16.89 19.05 -8.33
CA GLU A 65 -17.55 18.60 -7.11
C GLU A 65 -19.02 18.30 -7.40
N TYR A 66 -19.37 17.02 -7.37
CA TYR A 66 -20.75 16.57 -7.54
C TYR A 66 -21.44 16.53 -6.18
N THR A 67 -21.94 17.68 -5.73
CA THR A 67 -22.62 17.87 -4.43
C THR A 67 -24.13 17.64 -4.49
N ASN A 68 -24.67 17.26 -5.65
CA ASN A 68 -26.12 17.22 -5.92
C ASN A 68 -26.89 16.05 -5.28
N VAL A 69 -26.46 15.56 -4.13
CA VAL A 69 -27.21 14.52 -3.41
C VAL A 69 -27.70 15.07 -2.08
N ASN A 70 -28.99 15.47 -2.05
CA ASN A 70 -29.71 15.84 -0.83
C ASN A 70 -29.87 14.60 0.06
N ALA A 71 -28.82 14.27 0.81
CA ALA A 71 -28.85 13.24 1.84
C ALA A 71 -29.33 13.87 3.15
N THR A 72 -30.38 13.29 3.74
CA THR A 72 -30.91 13.72 5.06
C THR A 72 -30.49 12.80 6.19
N LYS A 73 -29.82 11.69 5.86
CA LYS A 73 -29.45 10.61 6.77
C LYS A 73 -27.95 10.41 6.77
N THR A 74 -27.41 10.01 7.93
CA THR A 74 -25.97 9.92 8.15
C THR A 74 -25.55 8.54 8.62
N VAL A 75 -24.54 7.96 7.98
CA VAL A 75 -23.88 6.72 8.40
C VAL A 75 -22.52 7.07 8.99
N ILE A 76 -22.21 6.48 10.15
CA ILE A 76 -20.91 6.65 10.82
C ILE A 76 -20.09 5.39 10.62
N VAL A 77 -18.86 5.55 10.13
CA VAL A 77 -17.88 4.49 9.93
C VAL A 77 -16.65 4.71 10.80
N ASP A 78 -15.88 3.66 11.04
CA ASP A 78 -14.60 3.79 11.74
C ASP A 78 -13.56 4.56 10.90
N SER A 79 -12.49 5.01 11.53
CA SER A 79 -11.42 5.81 10.89
C SER A 79 -10.73 5.09 9.72
N LEU A 80 -10.63 3.76 9.73
CA LEU A 80 -9.98 3.00 8.65
C LEU A 80 -10.90 2.91 7.44
N CYS A 81 -12.18 2.62 7.67
CA CYS A 81 -13.20 2.63 6.64
C CYS A 81 -13.37 4.03 6.03
N ALA A 82 -13.35 5.08 6.86
CA ALA A 82 -13.36 6.47 6.42
C ALA A 82 -12.19 6.78 5.48
N ALA A 83 -10.97 6.38 5.84
CA ALA A 83 -9.79 6.53 5.00
C ALA A 83 -9.90 5.74 3.68
N ALA A 84 -10.49 4.54 3.71
CA ALA A 84 -10.74 3.74 2.51
C ALA A 84 -11.79 4.39 1.59
N VAL A 85 -12.87 4.96 2.13
CA VAL A 85 -13.87 5.71 1.35
C VAL A 85 -13.22 6.92 0.68
N LEU A 86 -12.41 7.70 1.41
CA LEU A 86 -11.60 8.78 0.84
C LEU A 86 -10.61 8.31 -0.25
N ARG A 87 -10.33 7.02 -0.35
CA ARG A 87 -9.49 6.39 -1.38
C ARG A 87 -10.30 5.73 -2.49
N GLY A 88 -11.61 5.98 -2.58
CA GLY A 88 -12.48 5.45 -3.61
C GLY A 88 -13.07 4.06 -3.30
N ALA A 89 -13.21 3.69 -2.02
CA ALA A 89 -13.83 2.43 -1.64
C ALA A 89 -15.33 2.57 -1.32
N ASN A 90 -16.04 1.44 -1.43
CA ASN A 90 -17.36 1.26 -0.81
C ASN A 90 -17.24 1.09 0.72
N VAL A 91 -18.34 1.34 1.43
CA VAL A 91 -18.41 1.04 2.87
C VAL A 91 -18.80 -0.43 3.02
N PHE A 92 -17.89 -1.22 3.59
CA PHE A 92 -18.16 -2.61 3.95
C PHE A 92 -18.72 -2.73 5.37
N ALA A 93 -19.59 -3.70 5.57
CA ALA A 93 -20.34 -3.89 6.81
C ALA A 93 -19.50 -3.91 8.11
N PRO A 94 -18.29 -4.51 8.16
CA PRO A 94 -17.46 -4.49 9.36
C PRO A 94 -17.06 -3.07 9.83
N GLY A 95 -16.95 -2.11 8.90
CA GLY A 95 -16.52 -0.74 9.20
C GLY A 95 -17.65 0.18 9.64
N VAL A 96 -18.90 -0.29 9.63
CA VAL A 96 -20.08 0.52 10.01
C VAL A 96 -20.25 0.54 11.53
N MET A 97 -20.24 1.75 12.10
CA MET A 97 -20.34 1.98 13.54
C MET A 97 -21.72 2.50 13.95
N GLY A 98 -22.23 3.50 13.25
CA GLY A 98 -23.54 4.11 13.48
C GLY A 98 -24.38 4.05 12.21
N PHE A 99 -25.67 3.71 12.35
CA PHE A 99 -26.56 3.58 11.20
C PHE A 99 -27.99 4.01 11.58
N PRO A 100 -28.65 4.90 10.83
CA PRO A 100 -29.99 5.40 11.17
C PRO A 100 -31.01 4.27 11.26
N VAL A 101 -31.99 4.44 12.16
CA VAL A 101 -33.02 3.41 12.42
C VAL A 101 -34.06 3.29 11.32
N ASP A 102 -34.26 4.36 10.55
CA ASP A 102 -35.29 4.51 9.52
C ASP A 102 -34.71 4.44 8.10
N CYS A 103 -33.44 4.06 7.92
CA CYS A 103 -32.83 3.85 6.61
C CYS A 103 -33.50 2.69 5.85
N LYS A 104 -33.86 2.94 4.59
CA LYS A 104 -34.34 1.94 3.63
C LYS A 104 -33.25 1.60 2.62
N LEU A 105 -33.40 0.47 1.94
CA LEU A 105 -32.54 0.13 0.81
C LEU A 105 -32.64 1.22 -0.25
N ASN A 106 -31.49 1.60 -0.79
CA ASN A 106 -31.30 2.67 -1.76
C ASN A 106 -31.52 4.10 -1.25
N ASP A 107 -31.74 4.32 0.05
CA ASP A 107 -31.65 5.67 0.61
C ASP A 107 -30.25 6.26 0.35
N VAL A 108 -30.20 7.54 0.01
CA VAL A 108 -28.94 8.29 -0.06
C VAL A 108 -28.56 8.74 1.35
N VAL A 109 -27.31 8.48 1.71
CA VAL A 109 -26.74 8.84 3.00
C VAL A 109 -25.44 9.61 2.84
N GLU A 110 -25.18 10.51 3.78
CA GLU A 110 -23.85 11.04 4.04
C GLU A 110 -23.04 10.03 4.84
N ILE A 111 -21.75 9.90 4.54
CA ILE A 111 -20.83 9.00 5.21
C ILE A 111 -19.85 9.85 6.01
N TYR A 112 -19.76 9.60 7.32
CA TYR A 112 -18.80 10.26 8.19
C TYR A 112 -17.89 9.26 8.89
N GLY A 113 -16.61 9.58 8.97
CA GLY A 113 -15.64 8.88 9.80
C GLY A 113 -15.63 9.37 11.24
N ASP A 114 -15.67 8.46 12.21
CA ASP A 114 -15.43 8.77 13.61
C ASP A 114 -13.93 8.99 13.88
N LEU A 115 -13.54 10.24 14.12
CA LEU A 115 -12.16 10.62 14.44
C LEU A 115 -11.81 10.35 15.90
N SER A 116 -12.78 10.60 16.79
CA SER A 116 -12.60 10.40 18.23
C SER A 116 -12.41 8.92 18.61
N GLY A 117 -13.00 7.99 17.85
CA GLY A 117 -13.05 6.56 18.15
C GLY A 117 -14.00 6.21 19.29
N HIS A 118 -14.97 7.08 19.58
CA HIS A 118 -15.95 6.90 20.66
C HIS A 118 -17.33 6.50 20.16
N CYS A 119 -17.57 6.43 18.84
CA CYS A 119 -18.80 5.90 18.29
C CYS A 119 -18.91 4.40 18.61
N LYS A 120 -19.90 4.04 19.43
CA LYS A 120 -20.17 2.63 19.76
C LYS A 120 -20.82 1.95 18.56
N ARG A 121 -20.37 0.73 18.26
CA ARG A 121 -20.97 -0.09 17.19
C ARG A 121 -22.44 -0.34 17.48
N GLY A 122 -23.30 -0.09 16.48
CA GLY A 122 -24.74 -0.15 16.64
C GLY A 122 -25.34 1.11 17.23
N LEU A 123 -24.69 2.27 17.15
CA LEU A 123 -25.32 3.54 17.55
C LEU A 123 -26.62 3.77 16.75
N LYS A 124 -27.71 4.12 17.45
CA LYS A 124 -29.06 4.34 16.87
C LYS A 124 -29.42 5.82 16.72
N VAL A 125 -28.80 6.66 17.55
CA VAL A 125 -29.05 8.10 17.62
C VAL A 125 -28.00 8.84 16.80
N GLU A 126 -28.24 10.13 16.58
CA GLU A 126 -27.25 10.99 15.93
C GLU A 126 -25.93 10.99 16.72
N TYR A 127 -24.82 10.89 15.99
CA TYR A 127 -23.50 10.94 16.56
C TYR A 127 -23.02 12.39 16.70
N SER A 128 -22.79 12.81 17.94
CA SER A 128 -22.35 14.16 18.33
C SER A 128 -20.84 14.30 18.53
N GLY A 129 -20.07 13.22 18.41
CA GLY A 129 -18.62 13.27 18.53
C GLY A 129 -17.95 13.86 17.29
N GLU A 130 -16.63 14.08 17.40
CA GLU A 130 -15.82 14.59 16.29
C GLU A 130 -15.86 13.63 15.10
N LYS A 131 -16.39 14.11 13.98
CA LYS A 131 -16.65 13.34 12.77
C LYS A 131 -16.22 14.10 11.53
N LEU A 132 -15.75 13.38 10.51
CA LEU A 132 -15.31 13.93 9.23
C LEU A 132 -16.21 13.43 8.11
N PHE A 133 -16.76 14.34 7.31
CA PHE A 133 -17.47 13.96 6.08
C PHE A 133 -16.48 13.34 5.09
N VAL A 134 -16.77 12.12 4.63
CA VAL A 134 -15.89 11.38 3.71
C VAL A 134 -16.54 11.04 2.37
N GLY A 135 -17.84 11.30 2.21
CA GLY A 135 -18.54 11.15 0.94
C GLY A 135 -20.02 10.87 1.10
N THR A 136 -20.67 10.62 -0.03
CA THR A 136 -22.08 10.20 -0.10
C THR A 136 -22.18 8.79 -0.68
N GLY A 137 -23.27 8.10 -0.36
CA GLY A 137 -23.51 6.76 -0.90
C GLY A 137 -24.96 6.32 -0.80
N THR A 138 -25.22 5.15 -1.36
CA THR A 138 -26.54 4.50 -1.40
C THR A 138 -26.55 3.28 -0.49
N VAL A 139 -27.55 3.18 0.38
CA VAL A 139 -27.70 2.06 1.32
C VAL A 139 -27.91 0.74 0.56
N LYS A 140 -27.12 -0.29 0.90
CA LYS A 140 -27.20 -1.66 0.34
C LYS A 140 -27.46 -2.73 1.39
N MET A 141 -27.31 -2.42 2.67
CA MET A 141 -27.68 -3.30 3.79
C MET A 141 -28.54 -2.56 4.78
N LEU A 142 -29.49 -3.27 5.39
CA LEU A 142 -30.31 -2.74 6.46
C LEU A 142 -29.62 -2.93 7.81
N ARG A 143 -30.11 -2.19 8.80
CA ARG A 143 -29.58 -2.22 10.17
C ARG A 143 -29.60 -3.62 10.78
N ASN A 144 -30.63 -4.41 10.49
CA ASN A 144 -30.73 -5.79 10.97
C ASN A 144 -29.59 -6.65 10.40
N ASP A 145 -29.22 -6.48 9.13
CA ASP A 145 -28.12 -7.22 8.51
C ASP A 145 -26.77 -6.87 9.13
N LEU A 146 -26.60 -5.62 9.58
CA LEU A 146 -25.35 -5.09 10.14
C LEU A 146 -25.10 -5.46 11.61
N TYR A 147 -26.17 -5.62 12.40
CA TYR A 147 -26.04 -5.75 13.86
C TYR A 147 -26.79 -6.96 14.43
N ASN A 148 -27.24 -7.89 13.59
CA ASN A 148 -27.83 -9.13 14.08
C ASN A 148 -26.81 -9.91 14.94
N LYS A 149 -27.27 -10.46 16.06
CA LYS A 149 -26.42 -11.25 16.95
C LYS A 149 -26.22 -12.64 16.34
N GLY A 150 -24.96 -13.01 16.08
CA GLY A 150 -24.59 -14.39 15.71
C GLY A 150 -23.86 -14.55 14.37
N ILE A 151 -23.85 -13.53 13.50
CA ILE A 151 -23.10 -13.55 12.23
C ILE A 151 -22.26 -12.29 12.15
N GLN A 152 -20.97 -12.44 11.80
CA GLN A 152 -20.14 -11.29 11.47
C GLN A 152 -20.57 -10.77 10.10
N PRO A 153 -21.11 -9.54 10.00
CA PRO A 153 -21.64 -9.04 8.74
C PRO A 153 -20.50 -8.81 7.76
N SER A 154 -20.72 -9.13 6.49
CA SER A 154 -19.75 -8.99 5.40
C SER A 154 -20.44 -8.48 4.14
N GLY A 155 -19.68 -7.90 3.22
CA GLY A 155 -20.19 -7.29 1.99
C GLY A 155 -20.42 -5.78 2.10
N ILE A 156 -20.96 -5.20 1.03
CA ILE A 156 -21.12 -3.74 0.88
C ILE A 156 -22.38 -3.29 1.63
N ALA A 157 -22.19 -2.45 2.65
CA ALA A 157 -23.27 -1.83 3.40
C ALA A 157 -23.77 -0.53 2.76
N VAL A 158 -22.86 0.26 2.20
CA VAL A 158 -23.16 1.48 1.43
C VAL A 158 -22.32 1.46 0.16
N LYS A 159 -22.98 1.51 -1.01
CA LYS A 159 -22.32 1.75 -2.30
C LYS A 159 -21.96 3.23 -2.34
N THR A 160 -20.68 3.57 -2.31
CA THR A 160 -20.23 4.96 -2.37
C THR A 160 -20.57 5.53 -3.74
N ILE A 161 -21.20 6.71 -3.77
CA ILE A 161 -21.49 7.47 -4.99
C ILE A 161 -20.31 8.39 -5.29
N MET A 162 -19.96 9.25 -4.32
CA MET A 162 -18.89 10.23 -4.48
C MET A 162 -18.13 10.38 -3.16
N PRO A 163 -16.86 9.93 -3.10
CA PRO A 163 -15.98 10.30 -2.00
C PRO A 163 -15.77 11.81 -1.94
N ALA A 164 -15.58 12.36 -0.74
CA ALA A 164 -15.21 13.78 -0.55
C ALA A 164 -13.86 14.12 -1.22
N SER A 165 -13.02 13.11 -1.43
CA SER A 165 -11.76 13.23 -2.17
C SER A 165 -11.93 13.31 -3.69
N ARG A 166 -13.13 13.07 -4.21
CA ARG A 166 -13.43 12.95 -5.65
C ARG A 166 -12.64 11.86 -6.38
N LEU A 167 -12.01 10.93 -5.67
CA LEU A 167 -11.40 9.78 -6.33
C LEU A 167 -12.51 8.86 -6.89
N PRO A 168 -12.38 8.38 -8.14
CA PRO A 168 -13.36 7.44 -8.68
C PRO A 168 -13.48 6.17 -7.84
N VAL A 169 -14.69 5.64 -7.71
CA VAL A 169 -14.95 4.41 -6.97
C VAL A 169 -14.66 3.23 -7.89
N ILE A 170 -13.45 2.70 -7.80
CA ILE A 170 -13.02 1.54 -8.59
C ILE A 170 -13.19 0.29 -7.73
N ASN A 171 -13.93 -0.68 -8.26
CA ASN A 171 -14.19 -1.94 -7.57
C ASN A 171 -13.71 -3.14 -8.41
N GLU A 172 -13.75 -4.32 -7.80
CA GLU A 172 -13.32 -5.58 -8.41
C GLU A 172 -14.20 -6.02 -9.60
N GLN A 173 -15.28 -5.29 -9.95
CA GLN A 173 -16.15 -5.63 -11.07
C GLN A 173 -15.67 -5.09 -12.42
N ILE A 174 -14.70 -4.16 -12.43
CA ILE A 174 -14.22 -3.55 -13.69
C ILE A 174 -13.45 -4.58 -14.53
N TYR A 175 -12.53 -5.29 -13.89
CA TYR A 175 -11.70 -6.30 -14.53
C TYR A 175 -11.85 -7.63 -13.79
N PRO A 176 -11.69 -8.76 -14.48
CA PRO A 176 -11.42 -10.04 -13.83
C PRO A 176 -10.33 -9.92 -12.76
N ASP A 177 -10.45 -10.73 -11.72
CA ASP A 177 -9.49 -10.81 -10.62
C ASP A 177 -8.06 -10.93 -11.16
N GLY A 178 -7.16 -10.11 -10.61
CA GLY A 178 -5.72 -10.17 -10.89
C GLY A 178 -5.25 -9.46 -12.15
N ILE A 179 -6.10 -8.81 -12.96
CA ILE A 179 -5.63 -7.99 -14.10
C ILE A 179 -5.06 -6.66 -13.63
N ILE A 180 -5.67 -6.02 -12.64
CA ILE A 180 -5.17 -4.81 -12.00
C ILE A 180 -5.07 -5.01 -10.50
N VAL A 181 -4.05 -4.42 -9.89
CA VAL A 181 -3.83 -4.45 -8.44
C VAL A 181 -3.74 -3.02 -7.93
N LEU A 182 -4.63 -2.66 -7.01
CA LEU A 182 -4.54 -1.37 -6.32
C LEU A 182 -3.25 -1.34 -5.50
N GLN A 183 -2.31 -0.48 -5.87
CA GLN A 183 -0.98 -0.42 -5.27
C GLN A 183 -0.45 1.00 -5.34
N ASN A 184 -0.02 1.52 -4.19
CA ASN A 184 0.52 2.87 -4.12
C ASN A 184 1.75 3.02 -5.03
N LEU A 185 1.83 4.12 -5.75
CA LEU A 185 2.92 4.42 -6.68
C LEU A 185 4.33 4.14 -6.13
N PRO A 186 4.73 4.57 -4.91
CA PRO A 186 6.06 4.26 -4.38
C PRO A 186 6.31 2.76 -4.18
N SER A 187 5.26 1.97 -3.90
CA SER A 187 5.36 0.51 -3.82
C SER A 187 5.50 -0.15 -5.20
N ILE A 188 5.01 0.47 -6.28
CA ILE A 188 5.26 0.03 -7.67
C ILE A 188 6.71 0.38 -8.05
N VAL A 189 7.15 1.61 -7.74
CA VAL A 189 8.55 2.04 -7.95
C VAL A 189 9.53 1.11 -7.22
N CYS A 190 9.21 0.66 -6.01
CA CYS A 190 10.02 -0.32 -5.29
C CYS A 190 10.24 -1.61 -6.10
N GLY A 191 9.21 -2.12 -6.78
CA GLY A 191 9.36 -3.25 -7.69
C GLY A 191 10.34 -2.95 -8.83
N TRP A 192 10.23 -1.78 -9.46
CA TRP A 192 11.15 -1.33 -10.51
C TRP A 192 12.61 -1.25 -10.03
N VAL A 193 12.84 -0.82 -8.79
CA VAL A 193 14.17 -0.73 -8.18
C VAL A 193 14.78 -2.12 -7.90
N VAL A 194 13.95 -3.10 -7.51
CA VAL A 194 14.40 -4.50 -7.40
C VAL A 194 14.86 -5.01 -8.76
N ASP A 195 14.16 -4.64 -9.84
CA ASP A 195 14.49 -4.99 -11.23
C ASP A 195 14.53 -6.51 -11.43
N ALA A 196 13.53 -7.25 -10.95
CA ALA A 196 13.50 -8.72 -11.03
C ALA A 196 13.62 -9.23 -12.48
N ARG A 197 14.50 -10.20 -12.73
CA ARG A 197 14.76 -10.76 -14.06
C ARG A 197 14.48 -12.27 -14.11
N PRO A 198 14.19 -12.82 -15.31
CA PRO A 198 14.10 -14.27 -15.49
C PRO A 198 15.34 -15.01 -14.97
N ASN A 199 15.12 -16.19 -14.41
CA ASN A 199 16.14 -17.12 -13.89
C ASN A 199 16.94 -16.62 -12.66
N GLU A 200 16.51 -15.54 -12.00
CA GLU A 200 17.09 -15.11 -10.73
C GLU A 200 16.41 -15.77 -9.53
N TYR A 201 17.18 -15.97 -8.46
CA TYR A 201 16.68 -16.34 -7.14
C TYR A 201 16.43 -15.08 -6.32
N ILE A 202 15.18 -14.85 -5.97
CA ILE A 202 14.73 -13.63 -5.30
C ILE A 202 14.05 -13.98 -3.98
N LEU A 203 14.42 -13.29 -2.90
CA LEU A 203 13.78 -13.42 -1.60
C LEU A 203 12.99 -12.15 -1.25
N ASP A 204 11.70 -12.29 -0.99
CA ASP A 204 10.87 -11.27 -0.35
C ASP A 204 10.66 -11.65 1.13
N MET A 205 11.31 -10.90 2.03
CA MET A 205 11.40 -11.28 3.44
C MET A 205 10.13 -10.97 4.25
N CYS A 206 9.26 -10.09 3.77
CA CYS A 206 8.08 -9.60 4.50
C CYS A 206 6.93 -9.40 3.51
N ALA A 207 6.55 -10.49 2.87
CA ALA A 207 5.86 -10.46 1.59
C ALA A 207 4.38 -10.10 1.66
N ALA A 208 3.69 -10.33 2.79
CA ALA A 208 2.24 -10.25 2.78
C ALA A 208 1.71 -8.81 2.64
N PRO A 209 0.64 -8.60 1.85
CA PRO A 209 -0.23 -9.61 1.22
C PRO A 209 0.24 -10.14 -0.14
N GLY A 210 1.44 -9.78 -0.61
CA GLY A 210 2.04 -10.32 -1.84
C GLY A 210 2.04 -9.35 -3.03
N ASN A 211 1.67 -8.09 -2.85
CA ASN A 211 1.56 -7.13 -3.97
C ASN A 211 2.93 -6.83 -4.61
N LYS A 212 4.00 -6.68 -3.81
CA LYS A 212 5.36 -6.54 -4.35
C LYS A 212 5.87 -7.86 -4.89
N THR A 213 5.66 -8.96 -4.16
CA THR A 213 6.04 -10.32 -4.59
C THR A 213 5.51 -10.68 -5.99
N THR A 214 4.21 -10.45 -6.22
CA THR A 214 3.57 -10.70 -7.52
C THR A 214 4.04 -9.73 -8.59
N HIS A 215 4.37 -8.48 -8.23
CA HIS A 215 5.02 -7.53 -9.16
C HIS A 215 6.40 -8.03 -9.62
N LEU A 216 7.21 -8.56 -8.70
CA LEU A 216 8.51 -9.13 -9.04
C LEU A 216 8.35 -10.34 -9.97
N ALA A 217 7.33 -11.18 -9.77
CA ALA A 217 7.02 -12.29 -10.66
C ALA A 217 6.68 -11.81 -12.08
N GLU A 218 5.80 -10.81 -12.20
CA GLU A 218 5.43 -10.21 -13.48
C GLU A 218 6.62 -9.58 -14.21
N MET A 219 7.48 -8.85 -13.50
CA MET A 219 8.70 -8.26 -14.07
C MET A 219 9.66 -9.32 -14.62
N ALA A 220 9.76 -10.46 -13.93
CA ALA A 220 10.52 -11.62 -14.37
C ALA A 220 9.78 -12.49 -15.40
N ASN A 221 8.61 -12.07 -15.91
CA ASN A 221 7.73 -12.84 -16.79
C ASN A 221 7.43 -14.25 -16.27
N ASP A 222 7.23 -14.36 -14.95
CA ASP A 222 6.97 -15.60 -14.21
C ASP A 222 8.06 -16.68 -14.39
N LYS A 223 9.31 -16.25 -14.67
CA LYS A 223 10.47 -17.13 -14.93
C LYS A 223 11.58 -17.02 -13.89
N ALA A 224 11.35 -16.33 -12.77
CA ALA A 224 12.29 -16.31 -11.64
C ALA A 224 11.99 -17.45 -10.66
N VAL A 225 12.80 -17.61 -9.61
CA VAL A 225 12.44 -18.38 -8.42
C VAL A 225 12.28 -17.40 -7.28
N ILE A 226 11.03 -17.10 -6.92
CA ILE A 226 10.72 -16.11 -5.90
C ILE A 226 10.29 -16.82 -4.63
N ILE A 227 11.02 -16.58 -3.54
CA ILE A 227 10.65 -17.08 -2.22
C ILE A 227 10.03 -15.95 -1.42
N ALA A 228 8.81 -16.16 -0.94
CA ALA A 228 8.04 -15.19 -0.19
C ALA A 228 7.87 -15.65 1.26
N LEU A 229 8.35 -14.86 2.21
CA LEU A 229 8.24 -15.16 3.64
C LEU A 229 7.28 -14.21 4.33
N ASP A 230 6.46 -14.75 5.23
CA ASP A 230 5.81 -13.96 6.27
C ASP A 230 5.62 -14.80 7.54
N LYS A 231 5.45 -14.14 8.69
CA LYS A 231 5.49 -14.78 10.01
C LYS A 231 4.24 -15.58 10.34
N THR A 232 3.08 -15.27 9.73
CA THR A 232 1.80 -15.92 10.07
C THR A 232 1.20 -16.66 8.88
N SER A 233 0.55 -17.78 9.16
CA SER A 233 -0.08 -18.63 8.15
C SER A 233 -1.17 -17.90 7.36
N GLN A 234 -2.00 -17.10 8.04
CA GLN A 234 -3.04 -16.29 7.40
C GLN A 234 -2.49 -15.32 6.35
N LYS A 235 -1.36 -14.69 6.66
CA LYS A 235 -0.69 -13.76 5.74
C LYS A 235 -0.08 -14.49 4.55
N VAL A 236 0.49 -15.67 4.78
CA VAL A 236 1.04 -16.53 3.71
C VAL A 236 -0.06 -17.07 2.82
N GLU A 237 -1.20 -17.46 3.37
CA GLU A 237 -2.36 -17.86 2.58
C GLU A 237 -2.83 -16.70 1.70
N LYS A 238 -2.80 -15.47 2.21
CA LYS A 238 -3.13 -14.29 1.39
C LYS A 238 -2.16 -14.07 0.23
N ILE A 239 -0.87 -14.34 0.42
CA ILE A 239 0.12 -14.30 -0.67
C ILE A 239 -0.25 -15.34 -1.74
N LYS A 240 -0.55 -16.58 -1.34
CA LYS A 240 -0.94 -17.66 -2.26
C LYS A 240 -2.22 -17.33 -3.03
N GLU A 241 -3.25 -16.87 -2.34
CA GLU A 241 -4.50 -16.40 -2.96
C GLU A 241 -4.22 -15.34 -4.02
N ASN A 242 -3.38 -14.34 -3.70
CA ASN A 242 -3.05 -13.27 -4.64
C ASN A 242 -2.18 -13.74 -5.82
N CYS A 243 -1.32 -14.75 -5.62
CA CYS A 243 -0.60 -15.38 -6.72
C CYS A 243 -1.56 -16.13 -7.66
N ILE A 244 -2.49 -16.91 -7.09
CA ILE A 244 -3.51 -17.64 -7.86
C ILE A 244 -4.37 -16.66 -8.67
N LYS A 245 -4.87 -15.59 -8.04
CA LYS A 245 -5.67 -14.55 -8.72
C LYS A 245 -4.92 -13.92 -9.90
N GLN A 246 -3.62 -13.70 -9.76
CA GLN A 246 -2.80 -13.04 -10.79
C GLN A 246 -2.14 -14.01 -11.77
N GLY A 247 -2.38 -15.33 -11.65
CA GLY A 247 -1.77 -16.33 -12.51
C GLY A 247 -0.26 -16.50 -12.32
N VAL A 248 0.27 -16.12 -11.15
CA VAL A 248 1.70 -16.22 -10.82
C VAL A 248 2.03 -17.62 -10.32
N THR A 249 3.01 -18.28 -10.94
CA THR A 249 3.39 -19.67 -10.63
C THR A 249 4.82 -19.79 -10.08
N CYS A 250 5.66 -18.78 -10.27
CA CYS A 250 7.07 -18.81 -9.91
C CYS A 250 7.38 -18.48 -8.44
N VAL A 251 6.33 -18.26 -7.63
CA VAL A 251 6.42 -17.87 -6.22
C VAL A 251 6.20 -19.08 -5.29
N ARG A 252 7.09 -19.26 -4.31
CA ARG A 252 6.94 -20.21 -3.21
C ARG A 252 6.80 -19.45 -1.89
N ALA A 253 5.63 -19.55 -1.26
CA ALA A 253 5.32 -18.81 -0.04
C ALA A 253 5.40 -19.70 1.21
N TYR A 254 6.15 -19.27 2.23
CA TYR A 254 6.37 -20.04 3.47
C TYR A 254 6.04 -19.21 4.71
N THR A 255 5.41 -19.86 5.69
CA THR A 255 5.23 -19.30 7.04
C THR A 255 6.51 -19.45 7.82
N PHE A 256 7.27 -18.35 7.95
CA PHE A 256 8.59 -18.39 8.57
C PHE A 256 8.98 -17.03 9.17
N ASP A 257 9.76 -17.05 10.24
CA ASP A 257 10.31 -15.84 10.85
C ASP A 257 11.60 -15.44 10.10
N SER A 258 11.50 -14.40 9.27
CA SER A 258 12.62 -13.89 8.47
C SER A 258 13.81 -13.39 9.29
N THR A 259 13.68 -13.19 10.61
CA THR A 259 14.83 -12.93 11.49
C THR A 259 15.71 -14.16 11.73
N LYS A 260 15.31 -15.32 11.21
CA LYS A 260 15.99 -16.61 11.33
C LYS A 260 16.17 -17.31 9.98
N CYS A 261 16.08 -16.58 8.87
CA CYS A 261 16.05 -17.19 7.54
C CYS A 261 17.42 -17.62 7.01
N SER A 262 18.52 -17.32 7.72
CA SER A 262 19.86 -17.83 7.39
C SER A 262 20.27 -18.96 8.33
N SER A 263 20.88 -20.01 7.78
CA SER A 263 21.44 -21.16 8.53
C SER A 263 22.56 -21.83 7.74
N ASN A 264 23.58 -22.34 8.45
CA ASN A 264 24.63 -23.20 7.88
C ASN A 264 24.22 -24.68 7.78
N GLU A 265 23.06 -25.03 8.33
CA GLU A 265 22.49 -26.37 8.29
C GLU A 265 21.21 -26.31 7.44
N SER A 266 21.19 -27.03 6.31
CA SER A 266 19.97 -27.18 5.50
C SER A 266 19.03 -28.15 6.21
N ILE A 267 17.94 -27.62 6.75
CA ILE A 267 16.86 -28.41 7.36
C ILE A 267 15.76 -28.72 6.31
N GLY A 268 15.85 -28.10 5.12
CA GLY A 268 14.78 -28.07 4.13
C GLY A 268 14.95 -29.01 2.93
N ARG A 269 13.82 -29.55 2.44
CA ARG A 269 13.70 -30.06 1.06
C ARG A 269 13.10 -28.95 0.19
N ASP A 270 13.44 -28.89 -1.10
CA ASP A 270 12.76 -28.03 -2.08
C ASP A 270 12.75 -26.50 -1.82
N PHE A 271 13.91 -25.91 -1.48
CA PHE A 271 14.06 -24.46 -1.24
C PHE A 271 13.18 -23.90 -0.09
N SER A 272 12.87 -24.71 0.92
CA SER A 272 12.22 -24.23 2.14
C SER A 272 13.22 -23.55 3.09
N PRO A 273 12.81 -22.53 3.86
CA PRO A 273 13.69 -21.86 4.84
C PRO A 273 14.07 -22.81 6.00
N PRO A 274 15.22 -22.59 6.68
CA PRO A 274 16.20 -21.51 6.45
C PRO A 274 17.13 -21.78 5.25
N TYR A 275 17.84 -20.74 4.80
CA TYR A 275 18.70 -20.75 3.61
C TYR A 275 20.18 -20.61 3.96
N TYR A 276 21.05 -21.13 3.09
CA TYR A 276 22.48 -20.87 3.20
C TYR A 276 22.82 -19.39 2.98
N PRO A 277 23.90 -18.88 3.58
CA PRO A 277 24.46 -17.59 3.21
C PRO A 277 24.74 -17.52 1.69
N ASN A 278 24.58 -16.34 1.11
CA ASN A 278 24.81 -16.10 -0.33
C ASN A 278 23.96 -16.98 -1.28
N SER A 279 22.67 -17.19 -0.96
CA SER A 279 21.77 -18.01 -1.78
C SER A 279 20.95 -17.22 -2.81
N PHE A 280 20.75 -15.91 -2.61
CA PHE A 280 19.84 -15.10 -3.44
C PHE A 280 20.57 -14.05 -4.26
N ASP A 281 20.18 -13.93 -5.53
CA ASP A 281 20.66 -12.86 -6.43
C ASP A 281 20.07 -11.51 -6.00
N LYS A 282 18.81 -11.53 -5.52
CA LYS A 282 18.12 -10.33 -5.03
C LYS A 282 17.37 -10.59 -3.74
N VAL A 283 17.36 -9.58 -2.87
CA VAL A 283 16.58 -9.60 -1.63
C VAL A 283 15.75 -8.31 -1.56
N LEU A 284 14.44 -8.45 -1.42
CA LEU A 284 13.54 -7.37 -1.05
C LEU A 284 13.25 -7.46 0.45
N LEU A 285 13.59 -6.39 1.16
CA LEU A 285 13.22 -6.16 2.55
C LEU A 285 12.23 -4.99 2.62
N ASP A 286 10.95 -5.28 2.36
CA ASP A 286 9.85 -4.36 2.63
C ASP A 286 9.47 -4.43 4.11
N ALA A 287 10.25 -3.72 4.93
CA ALA A 287 10.29 -4.01 6.35
C ALA A 287 9.00 -3.56 7.09
N PRO A 288 8.55 -4.32 8.10
CA PRO A 288 7.50 -3.84 8.99
C PRO A 288 7.97 -2.54 9.65
N CYS A 289 7.14 -1.51 9.57
CA CYS A 289 7.46 -0.16 10.02
C CYS A 289 6.28 0.46 10.76
N SER A 290 6.49 1.65 11.32
CA SER A 290 5.45 2.40 12.01
C SER A 290 4.27 2.82 11.11
N GLY A 291 4.44 2.80 9.78
CA GLY A 291 3.36 3.11 8.82
C GLY A 291 2.92 4.58 8.86
N LEU A 292 3.73 5.48 9.42
CA LEU A 292 3.36 6.90 9.59
C LEU A 292 3.28 7.68 8.26
N GLY A 293 3.65 7.06 7.14
CA GLY A 293 3.50 7.63 5.81
C GLY A 293 2.16 7.32 5.14
N GLN A 294 1.31 6.47 5.71
CA GLN A 294 0.03 6.11 5.08
C GLN A 294 -0.87 7.34 4.93
N ARG A 295 -1.59 7.45 3.80
CA ARG A 295 -2.47 8.58 3.49
C ARG A 295 -3.81 8.12 2.90
N PRO A 296 -4.95 8.69 3.34
CA PRO A 296 -5.08 9.69 4.41
C PRO A 296 -4.91 9.05 5.81
N MET A 297 -4.11 9.69 6.67
CA MET A 297 -3.96 9.32 8.07
C MET A 297 -4.96 10.10 8.91
N LEU A 298 -6.17 9.55 9.09
CA LEU A 298 -7.21 10.19 9.90
C LEU A 298 -7.00 9.96 11.40
N LYS A 299 -6.34 8.87 11.78
CA LYS A 299 -6.04 8.52 13.16
C LYS A 299 -4.78 7.68 13.26
N ASN A 300 -3.91 8.05 14.19
CA ASN A 300 -2.69 7.30 14.49
C ASN A 300 -2.83 6.57 15.85
N LYS A 301 -2.48 5.30 15.89
CA LYS A 301 -2.46 4.47 17.12
C LYS A 301 -1.05 4.15 17.62
N ILE A 302 -0.01 4.60 16.91
CA ILE A 302 1.38 4.36 17.28
C ILE A 302 1.71 5.11 18.58
N THR A 303 2.29 4.38 19.53
CA THR A 303 2.85 4.95 20.76
C THR A 303 4.36 5.19 20.60
N PRO A 304 4.97 6.09 21.40
CA PRO A 304 6.43 6.30 21.36
C PRO A 304 7.23 5.01 21.54
N LYS A 305 6.80 4.13 22.46
CA LYS A 305 7.44 2.82 22.69
C LYS A 305 7.36 1.90 21.46
N MET A 306 6.24 1.91 20.75
CA MET A 306 6.11 1.14 19.49
C MET A 306 7.05 1.71 18.43
N LEU A 307 7.08 3.04 18.28
CA LEU A 307 7.93 3.73 17.32
C LEU A 307 9.41 3.36 17.48
N GLU A 308 9.91 3.38 18.72
CA GLU A 308 11.30 3.03 19.04
C GLU A 308 11.63 1.55 18.78
N SER A 309 10.64 0.66 18.79
CA SER A 309 10.86 -0.78 18.65
C SER A 309 11.13 -1.23 17.22
N TYR A 310 10.58 -0.53 16.21
CA TYR A 310 10.64 -0.96 14.81
C TYR A 310 12.07 -1.04 14.28
N LYS A 311 12.91 -0.04 14.58
CA LYS A 311 14.31 -0.01 14.12
C LYS A 311 15.09 -1.25 14.54
N PHE A 312 14.83 -1.82 15.72
CA PHE A 312 15.54 -3.01 16.20
C PHE A 312 15.12 -4.27 15.43
N VAL A 313 13.83 -4.41 15.09
CA VAL A 313 13.35 -5.53 14.26
C VAL A 313 13.88 -5.39 12.85
N GLN A 314 13.82 -4.19 12.27
CA GLN A 314 14.36 -3.88 10.94
C GLN A 314 15.86 -4.17 10.84
N ARG A 315 16.65 -3.83 11.87
CA ARG A 315 18.09 -4.18 11.94
C ARG A 315 18.33 -5.69 11.91
N LYS A 316 17.54 -6.47 12.66
CA LYS A 316 17.65 -7.95 12.64
C LYS A 316 17.33 -8.52 11.26
N LEU A 317 16.27 -8.02 10.62
CA LEU A 317 15.90 -8.43 9.26
C LEU A 317 16.98 -8.03 8.24
N MET A 318 17.52 -6.81 8.33
CA MET A 318 18.61 -6.34 7.48
C MET A 318 19.86 -7.23 7.62
N SER A 319 20.24 -7.63 8.84
CA SER A 319 21.36 -8.57 9.04
C SER A 319 21.15 -9.88 8.27
N MET A 320 19.96 -10.46 8.34
CA MET A 320 19.63 -11.70 7.63
C MET A 320 19.59 -11.48 6.11
N ALA A 321 19.06 -10.34 5.66
CA ALA A 321 19.04 -9.95 4.25
C ALA A 321 20.46 -9.93 3.66
N VAL A 322 21.40 -9.33 4.38
CA VAL A 322 22.82 -9.24 3.97
C VAL A 322 23.49 -10.61 3.95
N GLU A 323 23.17 -11.47 4.92
CA GLU A 323 23.76 -12.80 5.03
C GLU A 323 23.38 -13.71 3.85
N VAL A 324 22.08 -13.76 3.51
CA VAL A 324 21.55 -14.60 2.44
C VAL A 324 21.76 -14.03 1.04
N LEU A 325 22.12 -12.74 0.90
CA LEU A 325 22.42 -12.10 -0.38
C LEU A 325 23.77 -12.56 -0.92
N LYS A 326 23.83 -12.93 -2.21
CA LYS A 326 25.06 -13.23 -2.93
C LYS A 326 25.98 -12.02 -3.05
N VAL A 327 27.29 -12.26 -3.15
CA VAL A 327 28.24 -11.25 -3.65
C VAL A 327 27.83 -10.81 -5.06
N GLY A 328 27.84 -9.51 -5.32
CA GLY A 328 27.29 -8.88 -6.53
C GLY A 328 25.75 -8.78 -6.56
N GLY A 329 25.05 -9.38 -5.58
CA GLY A 329 23.60 -9.33 -5.49
C GLY A 329 23.05 -7.95 -5.17
N ARG A 330 21.74 -7.76 -5.36
CA ARG A 330 21.03 -6.51 -5.02
C ARG A 330 20.09 -6.69 -3.84
N LEU A 331 20.23 -5.83 -2.83
CA LEU A 331 19.29 -5.71 -1.71
C LEU A 331 18.53 -4.41 -1.82
N VAL A 332 17.20 -4.49 -1.83
CA VAL A 332 16.32 -3.32 -1.75
C VAL A 332 15.64 -3.30 -0.40
N TYR A 333 15.83 -2.20 0.32
CA TYR A 333 15.14 -1.90 1.58
C TYR A 333 14.06 -0.86 1.33
N SER A 334 12.84 -1.12 1.80
CA SER A 334 11.75 -0.14 1.74
C SER A 334 10.90 -0.10 2.99
N THR A 335 10.30 1.07 3.23
CA THR A 335 9.31 1.29 4.29
C THR A 335 8.20 2.23 3.79
N CYS A 336 7.01 2.14 4.40
CA CYS A 336 5.93 3.11 4.23
C CYS A 336 5.84 4.09 5.42
N THR A 337 6.99 4.47 5.96
CA THR A 337 7.10 5.46 7.03
C THR A 337 7.97 6.64 6.62
N VAL A 338 7.91 7.69 7.43
CA VAL A 338 8.55 8.99 7.20
C VAL A 338 9.66 9.28 8.21
N THR A 339 9.87 8.39 9.18
CA THR A 339 10.79 8.56 10.30
C THR A 339 12.25 8.39 9.86
N VAL A 340 13.14 9.21 10.42
CA VAL A 340 14.58 9.12 10.13
C VAL A 340 15.17 7.81 10.66
N ASP A 341 14.78 7.41 11.87
CA ASP A 341 15.29 6.19 12.53
C ASP A 341 15.09 4.91 11.72
N GLU A 342 13.96 4.81 11.00
CA GLU A 342 13.60 3.65 10.19
C GLU A 342 14.10 3.78 8.74
N ASN A 343 14.49 4.98 8.30
CA ASN A 343 14.87 5.27 6.91
C ASN A 343 16.36 5.59 6.78
N GLU A 344 16.73 6.87 6.75
CA GLU A 344 18.13 7.31 6.59
C GLU A 344 19.05 6.74 7.70
N GLY A 345 18.55 6.66 8.93
CA GLY A 345 19.26 6.05 10.06
C GLY A 345 19.48 4.54 9.91
N MET A 346 18.59 3.83 9.21
CA MET A 346 18.79 2.43 8.86
C MET A 346 19.89 2.26 7.83
N VAL A 347 19.91 3.11 6.80
CA VAL A 347 20.95 3.10 5.76
C VAL A 347 22.32 3.39 6.38
N GLN A 348 22.42 4.44 7.20
CA GLN A 348 23.66 4.78 7.90
C GLN A 348 24.16 3.60 8.76
N TRP A 349 23.26 3.00 9.56
CA TRP A 349 23.61 1.85 10.38
C TRP A 349 24.07 0.66 9.55
N ALA A 350 23.39 0.35 8.44
CA ALA A 350 23.74 -0.78 7.59
C ALA A 350 25.15 -0.62 6.98
N LEU A 351 25.48 0.58 6.48
CA LEU A 351 26.80 0.88 5.92
C LEU A 351 27.92 0.81 6.96
N GLN A 352 27.64 1.19 8.22
CA GLN A 352 28.61 1.07 9.32
C GLN A 352 28.77 -0.37 9.80
N LYS A 353 27.66 -1.12 9.86
CA LYS A 353 27.64 -2.48 10.42
C LYS A 353 28.18 -3.51 9.44
N PHE A 354 27.97 -3.33 8.14
CA PHE A 354 28.32 -4.27 7.09
C PHE A 354 29.29 -3.64 6.09
N PRO A 355 30.61 -3.76 6.30
CA PRO A 355 31.62 -3.25 5.36
C PRO A 355 31.52 -3.87 3.95
N CYS A 356 30.89 -5.05 3.84
CA CYS A 356 30.62 -5.70 2.56
C CYS A 356 29.40 -5.13 1.82
N LEU A 357 28.66 -4.18 2.40
CA LEU A 357 27.59 -3.48 1.68
C LEU A 357 28.08 -2.16 1.12
N LYS A 358 27.72 -1.93 -0.14
CA LYS A 358 27.85 -0.63 -0.80
C LYS A 358 26.48 -0.12 -1.17
N LEU A 359 26.18 1.13 -0.80
CA LEU A 359 25.00 1.83 -1.29
C LEU A 359 25.11 2.02 -2.80
N ILE A 360 24.04 1.70 -3.53
CA ILE A 360 23.92 1.97 -4.95
C ILE A 360 22.69 2.85 -5.18
N SER A 361 22.66 3.55 -6.30
CA SER A 361 21.49 4.33 -6.65
C SER A 361 20.29 3.41 -6.85
N ALA A 362 19.19 3.72 -6.17
CA ALA A 362 17.91 3.05 -6.26
C ALA A 362 17.20 3.42 -7.56
N HIS A 363 17.82 3.18 -8.72
CA HIS A 363 17.24 3.51 -10.02
C HIS A 363 16.06 2.58 -10.38
N PRO A 364 15.02 3.09 -11.06
CA PRO A 364 14.85 4.49 -11.51
C PRO A 364 14.51 5.45 -10.35
N LEU A 365 15.03 6.69 -10.42
CA LEU A 365 14.88 7.71 -9.39
C LEU A 365 13.70 8.65 -9.72
N HIS A 366 12.59 8.47 -9.02
CA HIS A 366 11.37 9.27 -9.14
C HIS A 366 11.04 10.08 -7.88
N GLY A 367 11.36 9.54 -6.70
CA GLY A 367 11.20 10.22 -5.43
C GLY A 367 12.29 11.27 -5.17
N GLY A 368 12.07 12.12 -4.17
CA GLY A 368 13.08 13.06 -3.70
C GLY A 368 14.30 12.34 -3.09
N PRO A 369 15.39 13.06 -2.78
CA PRO A 369 16.56 12.49 -2.12
C PRO A 369 16.26 12.19 -0.65
N GLY A 370 17.19 11.50 0.02
CA GLY A 370 17.16 11.36 1.48
C GLY A 370 17.27 12.71 2.19
N LEU A 371 16.79 12.80 3.43
CA LEU A 371 16.81 14.05 4.20
C LEU A 371 18.23 14.55 4.52
N ALA A 372 18.41 15.87 4.45
CA ALA A 372 19.65 16.53 4.84
C ALA A 372 19.91 16.42 6.35
N GLY A 373 21.18 16.38 6.76
CA GLY A 373 21.56 16.37 8.18
C GLY A 373 21.15 15.11 8.95
N CYS A 374 20.68 14.07 8.27
CA CYS A 374 20.13 12.85 8.89
C CYS A 374 21.06 11.63 8.75
N GLY A 375 22.39 11.85 8.82
CA GLY A 375 23.40 10.78 8.84
C GLY A 375 23.94 10.33 7.48
N LEU A 376 23.28 10.69 6.37
CA LEU A 376 23.77 10.47 5.01
C LEU A 376 24.36 11.75 4.43
N ASN A 377 25.48 11.63 3.69
CA ASN A 377 26.03 12.75 2.92
C ASN A 377 25.22 12.97 1.62
N ASP A 378 25.48 14.05 0.88
CA ASP A 378 24.67 14.41 -0.30
C ASP A 378 24.73 13.37 -1.43
N GLU A 379 25.89 12.74 -1.64
CA GLU A 379 26.02 11.64 -2.61
C GLU A 379 25.11 10.46 -2.23
N GLN A 380 25.12 10.06 -0.95
CA GLN A 380 24.28 8.98 -0.44
C GLN A 380 22.79 9.35 -0.44
N ARG A 381 22.45 10.59 -0.07
CA ARG A 381 21.08 11.12 -0.14
C ARG A 381 20.55 11.08 -1.56
N PHE A 382 21.39 11.36 -2.56
CA PHE A 382 21.03 11.28 -3.97
C PHE A 382 20.81 9.83 -4.43
N MET A 383 21.43 8.82 -3.81
CA MET A 383 21.25 7.42 -4.18
C MET A 383 19.95 6.79 -3.66
N VAL A 384 19.41 7.28 -2.54
CA VAL A 384 18.13 6.80 -1.97
C VAL A 384 16.95 7.58 -2.53
N GLN A 385 15.73 7.09 -2.28
CA GLN A 385 14.50 7.79 -2.66
C GLN A 385 13.56 7.94 -1.48
N ARG A 386 13.11 9.17 -1.24
CA ARG A 386 12.07 9.51 -0.27
C ARG A 386 10.87 10.11 -1.00
N PHE A 387 9.69 9.58 -0.70
CA PHE A 387 8.42 10.11 -1.18
C PHE A 387 7.80 10.92 -0.06
N SER A 388 7.77 12.24 -0.24
CA SER A 388 7.29 13.21 0.74
C SER A 388 6.80 14.47 0.00
N PRO A 389 6.07 15.40 0.66
CA PRO A 389 5.65 16.64 0.01
C PRO A 389 6.79 17.66 -0.16
N GLU A 390 7.96 17.38 0.42
CA GLU A 390 9.07 18.32 0.48
C GLU A 390 9.74 18.48 -0.88
N VAL A 391 10.29 19.67 -1.11
CA VAL A 391 11.09 19.99 -2.28
C VAL A 391 12.53 20.12 -1.81
N ASP A 392 13.42 19.38 -2.43
CA ASP A 392 14.84 19.38 -2.10
C ASP A 392 15.64 19.76 -3.35
N PRO A 393 16.53 20.77 -3.28
CA PRO A 393 17.32 21.22 -4.44
C PRO A 393 18.28 20.15 -4.96
N LEU A 394 18.61 19.12 -4.16
CA LEU A 394 19.48 18.04 -4.58
C LEU A 394 18.80 17.13 -5.63
N ARG A 395 17.48 16.95 -5.55
CA ARG A 395 16.66 16.33 -6.62
C ARG A 395 15.20 16.72 -6.44
N GLU A 396 14.68 17.49 -7.39
CA GLU A 396 13.25 17.79 -7.43
C GLU A 396 12.46 16.62 -8.02
N ALA A 397 11.48 16.12 -7.25
CA ALA A 397 10.56 15.09 -7.70
C ALA A 397 9.31 15.71 -8.35
N GLU A 398 8.82 15.07 -9.42
CA GLU A 398 7.59 15.51 -10.09
C GLU A 398 6.39 15.50 -9.13
N PRO A 399 5.37 16.36 -9.36
CA PRO A 399 4.23 16.48 -8.46
C PRO A 399 3.51 15.15 -8.16
N ILE A 400 3.42 14.23 -9.12
CA ILE A 400 2.79 12.92 -8.92
C ILE A 400 3.54 12.07 -7.88
N TYR A 401 4.86 12.16 -7.81
CA TYR A 401 5.68 11.41 -6.84
C TYR A 401 5.72 12.09 -5.47
N ARG A 402 5.52 13.42 -5.41
CA ARG A 402 5.39 14.16 -4.14
C ARG A 402 4.01 14.02 -3.49
N ASP A 403 2.97 13.84 -4.30
CA ASP A 403 1.61 13.58 -3.81
C ASP A 403 1.28 12.08 -3.75
N THR A 404 2.14 11.33 -3.06
CA THR A 404 1.96 9.89 -2.78
C THR A 404 1.91 9.64 -1.27
N ILE A 405 1.84 8.38 -0.83
CA ILE A 405 2.10 8.07 0.58
C ILE A 405 3.56 8.39 0.95
N GLY A 406 3.82 8.60 2.24
CA GLY A 406 5.18 8.61 2.78
C GLY A 406 5.85 7.25 2.57
N PHE A 407 6.98 7.25 1.88
CA PHE A 407 7.68 6.02 1.51
C PHE A 407 9.17 6.26 1.39
N PHE A 408 9.98 5.22 1.59
CA PHE A 408 11.42 5.27 1.46
C PHE A 408 11.95 4.02 0.74
N ILE A 409 12.96 4.20 -0.10
CA ILE A 409 13.63 3.14 -0.84
C ILE A 409 15.15 3.37 -0.79
N ALA A 410 15.89 2.34 -0.41
CA ALA A 410 17.34 2.30 -0.53
C ALA A 410 17.76 0.99 -1.22
N ALA A 411 18.80 1.05 -2.05
CA ALA A 411 19.35 -0.11 -2.74
C ALA A 411 20.82 -0.29 -2.38
N PHE A 412 21.23 -1.55 -2.21
CA PHE A 412 22.60 -1.94 -1.86
C PHE A 412 23.07 -3.04 -2.78
N THR A 413 24.38 -3.15 -2.92
CA THR A 413 25.04 -4.35 -3.44
C THR A 413 26.05 -4.88 -2.43
N LYS A 414 26.23 -6.20 -2.42
CA LYS A 414 27.24 -6.86 -1.59
C LYS A 414 28.53 -7.02 -2.40
N ILE A 415 29.63 -6.50 -1.90
CA ILE A 415 30.96 -6.54 -2.55
C ILE A 415 31.80 -7.72 -2.08
#